data_AF-A0A0L9VPV0-F1
#
_entry.id   AF-A0A0L9VPV0-F1
#
_cell.length_a   1.000
_cell.length_b   1.000
_cell.length_c   1.000
_cell.angle_alpha   90.00
_cell.angle_beta   90.00
_cell.angle_gamma   90.00
#
_symmetry.space_group_name_H-M   'P 1'
#
loop_
_entity.id
_entity.type
_entity.pdbx_description
1 polymer ?
#
loop_
_entity_poly.entity_id
_entity_poly.type
_entity_poly.pdbx_seq_one_letter_code
_entity_poly.pdbx_strand_id
1 'polypeptide(L)'
;MGFAMQCSSYCSCISISAPHRFPQAPLSFHAARKNQRITVLCGSDRRSSNLGSDKKRKIVEHVCLLKAKQDLSEEEENDMLDYLYTTQYQMGGVIAISLGRVSAPNPERYTHALFMRFQKKQNLEKFYENPFYLKVLKDHVLTYCHGLVNVDFESEVDDEMLSIFRKGEEFNHGVEFLLLISFNESALRNQAEDALASLALMMSESPSLIVQFTQGLNFSPSSKEYTHGIVIRFRSVEAFEIFINSKEYKNVWHSKFQPIAHKSLSLHFSVDPVGTEIM
;
A
#
# COMPACT_ATOMS: atom_id res chain seq x y z
N MET A 1 14.47 25.25 30.75
CA MET A 1 15.85 24.73 30.77
C MET A 1 16.08 24.04 29.43
N GLY A 2 16.95 24.61 28.60
CA GLY A 2 17.14 24.22 27.21
C GLY A 2 18.00 22.97 27.05
N PHE A 3 17.70 22.18 26.03
CA PHE A 3 18.55 21.09 25.58
C PHE A 3 19.31 21.55 24.33
N ALA A 4 20.64 21.48 24.41
CA ALA A 4 21.57 21.80 23.34
C ALA A 4 21.81 20.55 22.46
N MET A 5 21.71 20.77 21.15
CA MET A 5 22.21 19.91 20.09
C MET A 5 23.74 19.79 20.14
N GLN A 6 24.26 18.61 19.83
CA GLN A 6 25.62 18.44 19.32
C GLN A 6 25.58 17.59 18.05
N CYS A 7 25.92 18.25 16.93
CA CYS A 7 26.27 17.63 15.66
C CYS A 7 27.74 17.18 15.72
N SER A 8 28.06 16.05 15.08
CA SER A 8 29.42 15.78 14.62
C SER A 8 29.38 15.22 13.20
N SER A 9 29.94 16.00 12.30
CA SER A 9 30.31 15.69 10.93
C SER A 9 31.54 14.77 10.87
N TYR A 10 31.56 13.80 9.96
CA TYR A 10 32.80 13.35 9.35
C TYR A 10 32.64 13.23 7.83
N CYS A 11 33.46 14.02 7.15
CA CYS A 11 33.68 14.09 5.73
C CYS A 11 34.91 13.23 5.40
N SER A 12 34.86 12.45 4.31
CA SER A 12 36.06 11.88 3.71
C SER A 12 35.85 11.67 2.20
N CYS A 13 36.55 12.51 1.43
CA CYS A 13 36.73 12.46 -0.02
C CYS A 13 37.73 11.36 -0.42
N ILE A 14 37.59 10.77 -1.61
CA ILE A 14 38.62 10.08 -2.45
C ILE A 14 37.93 9.87 -3.82
N SER A 15 38.14 10.74 -4.81
CA SER A 15 39.19 10.81 -5.85
C SER A 15 38.98 9.91 -7.09
N ILE A 16 39.17 10.58 -8.23
CA ILE A 16 38.93 10.23 -9.64
C ILE A 16 39.88 9.13 -10.14
N SER A 17 39.39 8.26 -11.04
CA SER A 17 40.19 7.73 -12.17
C SER A 17 39.32 7.02 -13.22
N ALA A 18 39.30 7.58 -14.43
CA ALA A 18 39.02 6.84 -15.66
C ALA A 18 40.36 6.45 -16.28
N PRO A 19 40.44 5.37 -17.07
CA PRO A 19 40.81 5.62 -18.47
C PRO A 19 40.35 4.60 -19.53
N HIS A 20 40.53 5.06 -20.77
CA HIS A 20 40.88 4.31 -22.01
C HIS A 20 39.81 3.65 -22.91
N ARG A 21 39.37 4.49 -23.85
CA ARG A 21 39.17 4.29 -25.30
C ARG A 21 40.17 3.32 -25.97
N PHE A 22 39.69 2.45 -26.88
CA PHE A 22 40.38 1.98 -28.11
C PHE A 22 39.36 1.23 -29.04
N PRO A 23 39.66 0.97 -30.33
CA PRO A 23 38.90 1.53 -31.46
C PRO A 23 38.14 0.50 -32.33
N GLN A 24 37.30 1.04 -33.22
CA GLN A 24 36.64 0.33 -34.33
C GLN A 24 37.61 0.03 -35.49
N ALA A 25 37.51 -1.16 -36.09
CA ALA A 25 37.64 -1.38 -37.54
C ALA A 25 37.13 -2.79 -37.95
N PRO A 26 36.70 -2.99 -39.21
CA PRO A 26 35.70 -3.99 -39.61
C PRO A 26 36.28 -5.15 -40.42
N LEU A 27 35.60 -6.30 -40.47
CA LEU A 27 35.80 -7.30 -41.52
C LEU A 27 34.47 -7.92 -41.99
N SER A 28 34.33 -7.87 -43.31
CA SER A 28 33.23 -8.32 -44.15
C SER A 28 33.26 -9.84 -44.35
N PHE A 29 32.07 -10.47 -44.34
CA PHE A 29 31.83 -11.71 -45.06
C PHE A 29 30.59 -11.54 -45.94
N HIS A 30 30.81 -11.60 -47.26
CA HIS A 30 29.78 -11.68 -48.27
C HIS A 30 29.15 -13.08 -48.28
N ALA A 31 27.83 -13.16 -48.15
CA ALA A 31 27.05 -14.30 -48.63
C ALA A 31 25.66 -13.85 -49.13
N ALA A 32 25.38 -14.28 -50.36
CA ALA A 32 24.06 -14.54 -50.95
C ALA A 32 23.05 -13.38 -51.15
N ARG A 33 22.94 -12.97 -52.41
CA ARG A 33 21.79 -12.29 -53.04
C ARG A 33 20.45 -12.99 -52.70
N LYS A 34 19.46 -12.22 -52.27
CA LYS A 34 18.06 -12.42 -52.68
C LYS A 34 17.32 -11.07 -52.68
N ASN A 35 16.87 -10.67 -53.87
CA ASN A 35 16.01 -9.51 -54.09
C ASN A 35 14.65 -9.72 -53.44
N GLN A 36 14.29 -8.89 -52.46
CA GLN A 36 12.90 -8.57 -52.16
C GLN A 36 12.78 -7.06 -51.96
N ARG A 37 11.95 -6.43 -52.80
CA ARG A 37 11.64 -5.00 -52.78
C ARG A 37 10.97 -4.66 -51.45
N ILE A 38 11.63 -3.85 -50.62
CA ILE A 38 11.02 -3.20 -49.46
C ILE A 38 10.54 -1.82 -49.92
N THR A 39 9.23 -1.66 -50.01
CA THR A 39 8.60 -0.36 -50.18
C THR A 39 8.63 0.36 -48.83
N VAL A 40 9.43 1.43 -48.73
CA VAL A 40 9.45 2.33 -47.57
C VAL A 40 8.22 3.24 -47.69
N LEU A 41 7.18 2.95 -46.92
CA LEU A 41 6.10 3.90 -46.65
C LEU A 41 6.50 4.74 -45.44
N CYS A 42 6.87 5.98 -45.71
CA CYS A 42 7.06 7.02 -44.71
C CYS A 42 5.68 7.37 -44.13
N GLY A 43 5.29 6.68 -43.06
CA GLY A 43 4.13 7.02 -42.25
C GLY A 43 4.51 8.12 -41.27
N SER A 44 4.16 9.36 -41.60
CA SER A 44 4.18 10.46 -40.65
C SER A 44 3.14 10.20 -39.56
N ASP A 45 3.55 9.59 -38.45
CA ASP A 45 2.74 9.51 -37.24
C ASP A 45 2.62 10.91 -36.67
N ARG A 46 1.52 11.58 -37.06
CA ARG A 46 0.95 12.67 -36.28
C ARG A 46 0.72 12.13 -34.89
N ARG A 47 1.59 12.55 -33.96
CA ARG A 47 1.39 12.50 -32.52
C ARG A 47 -0.06 12.84 -32.20
N SER A 48 -0.91 11.83 -32.00
CA SER A 48 -2.09 12.01 -31.17
C SER A 48 -1.54 12.02 -29.76
N SER A 49 -1.33 13.22 -29.22
CA SER A 49 -1.27 13.40 -27.78
C SER A 49 -2.63 12.99 -27.23
N ASN A 50 -2.82 11.68 -27.00
CA ASN A 50 -3.77 11.22 -26.01
C ASN A 50 -3.19 11.72 -24.68
N LEU A 51 -3.56 12.94 -24.29
CA LEU A 51 -3.63 13.28 -22.88
C LEU A 51 -4.48 12.17 -22.27
N GLY A 52 -3.84 11.29 -21.49
CA GLY A 52 -4.49 10.18 -20.84
C GLY A 52 -5.69 10.72 -20.09
N SER A 53 -6.87 10.19 -20.39
CA SER A 53 -7.94 10.29 -19.41
C SER A 53 -7.45 9.49 -18.20
N ASP A 54 -7.44 10.11 -17.02
CA ASP A 54 -7.16 9.48 -15.72
C ASP A 54 -8.20 8.40 -15.46
N LYS A 55 -8.05 7.26 -16.14
CA LYS A 55 -9.00 6.18 -16.04
C LYS A 55 -8.74 5.51 -14.71
N LYS A 56 -9.72 5.61 -13.81
CA LYS A 56 -9.71 4.90 -12.54
C LYS A 56 -10.32 3.51 -12.72
N ARG A 57 -9.80 2.54 -11.97
CA ARG A 57 -10.33 1.19 -11.85
C ARG A 57 -10.82 0.95 -10.43
N LYS A 58 -12.05 0.47 -10.33
CA LYS A 58 -12.61 -0.02 -9.07
C LYS A 58 -11.93 -1.30 -8.63
N ILE A 59 -11.60 -1.37 -7.36
CA ILE A 59 -11.03 -2.53 -6.67
C ILE A 59 -11.73 -2.68 -5.31
N VAL A 60 -11.49 -3.81 -4.65
CA VAL A 60 -12.00 -4.07 -3.31
C VAL A 60 -10.82 -4.26 -2.37
N GLU A 61 -10.86 -3.59 -1.23
CA GLU A 61 -9.82 -3.67 -0.21
C GLU A 61 -10.41 -4.31 1.04
N HIS A 62 -9.58 -5.14 1.66
CA HIS A 62 -9.88 -5.89 2.85
C HIS A 62 -8.79 -5.60 3.86
N VAL A 63 -9.17 -5.02 4.99
CA VAL A 63 -8.30 -4.79 6.14
C VAL A 63 -8.73 -5.73 7.24
N CYS A 64 -7.81 -6.54 7.75
CA CYS A 64 -8.03 -7.41 8.89
C CYS A 64 -7.11 -6.98 10.04
N LEU A 65 -7.70 -6.73 11.20
CA LEU A 65 -7.02 -6.28 12.41
C LEU A 65 -7.08 -7.38 13.48
N LEU A 66 -5.93 -7.72 14.05
CA LEU A 66 -5.78 -8.85 14.98
C LEU A 66 -5.31 -8.40 16.36
N LYS A 67 -5.85 -9.04 17.40
CA LYS A 67 -5.40 -8.92 18.80
C LYS A 67 -4.77 -10.23 19.24
N ALA A 68 -3.46 -10.34 19.11
CA ALA A 68 -2.67 -11.45 19.61
C ALA A 68 -2.69 -11.49 21.14
N LYS A 69 -2.45 -12.66 21.70
CA LYS A 69 -2.19 -12.85 23.14
C LYS A 69 -0.83 -12.20 23.50
N GLN A 70 -0.66 -11.83 24.77
CA GLN A 70 0.51 -11.08 25.23
C GLN A 70 1.81 -11.90 25.26
N ASP A 71 1.68 -13.22 25.25
CA ASP A 71 2.73 -14.22 25.40
C ASP A 71 3.11 -14.91 24.07
N LEU A 72 2.72 -14.31 22.94
CA LEU A 72 3.06 -14.83 21.62
C LEU A 72 4.58 -14.79 21.40
N SER A 73 5.17 -15.94 21.11
CA SER A 73 6.58 -16.03 20.73
C SER A 73 6.81 -15.55 19.29
N GLU A 74 8.05 -15.18 18.95
CA GLU A 74 8.40 -14.78 17.58
C GLU A 74 8.16 -15.91 16.56
N GLU A 75 8.39 -17.16 16.96
CA GLU A 75 8.12 -18.33 16.11
C GLU A 75 6.63 -18.49 15.79
N GLU A 76 5.76 -18.35 16.80
CA GLU A 76 4.30 -18.42 16.62
C GLU A 76 3.75 -17.23 15.83
N GLU A 77 4.32 -16.05 16.02
CA GLU A 77 3.97 -14.87 15.23
C GLU A 77 4.35 -15.05 13.76
N ASN A 78 5.58 -15.50 13.49
CA ASN A 78 6.04 -15.76 12.13
C ASN A 78 5.18 -16.84 11.46
N ASP A 79 4.88 -17.94 12.16
CA ASP A 79 3.97 -18.99 11.66
C ASP A 79 2.60 -18.41 11.29
N MET A 80 1.98 -17.61 12.18
CA MET A 80 0.70 -16.97 11.91
C MET A 80 0.76 -16.05 10.67
N LEU A 81 1.78 -15.19 10.58
CA LEU A 81 1.94 -14.22 9.51
C LEU A 81 2.25 -14.91 8.17
N ASP A 82 3.07 -15.95 8.16
CA ASP A 82 3.41 -16.74 6.98
C ASP A 82 2.18 -17.47 6.43
N TYR A 83 1.39 -18.13 7.29
CA TYR A 83 0.16 -18.78 6.85
C TYR A 83 -0.86 -17.77 6.31
N LEU A 84 -1.01 -16.60 6.94
CA LEU A 84 -1.82 -15.51 6.41
C LEU A 84 -1.29 -15.02 5.05
N TYR A 85 0.02 -14.88 4.88
CA TYR A 85 0.64 -14.46 3.63
C TYR A 85 0.39 -15.48 2.51
N THR A 86 0.47 -16.79 2.82
CA THR A 86 0.31 -17.86 1.83
C THR A 86 -1.10 -17.97 1.24
N THR A 87 -2.11 -17.37 1.90
CA THR A 87 -3.50 -17.34 1.40
C THR A 87 -3.61 -16.73 0.00
N GLN A 88 -2.68 -15.84 -0.37
CA GLN A 88 -2.64 -15.25 -1.71
C GLN A 88 -2.40 -16.29 -2.83
N TYR A 89 -1.69 -17.38 -2.54
CA TYR A 89 -1.31 -18.38 -3.55
C TYR A 89 -2.38 -19.45 -3.74
N GLN A 90 -3.17 -19.70 -2.70
CA GLN A 90 -4.18 -20.76 -2.69
C GLN A 90 -5.54 -20.26 -3.22
N MET A 91 -5.62 -19.01 -3.67
CA MET A 91 -6.88 -18.41 -4.13
C MET A 91 -6.70 -17.49 -5.33
N GLY A 92 -7.52 -17.72 -6.36
CA GLY A 92 -7.70 -16.76 -7.44
C GLY A 92 -8.48 -15.53 -7.00
N GLY A 93 -7.86 -14.35 -7.07
CA GLY A 93 -8.55 -13.06 -6.91
C GLY A 93 -7.90 -12.10 -5.93
N VAL A 94 -6.99 -12.55 -5.06
CA VAL A 94 -6.07 -11.64 -4.36
C VAL A 94 -5.10 -11.09 -5.39
N ILE A 95 -5.01 -9.77 -5.48
CA ILE A 95 -4.13 -9.08 -6.42
C ILE A 95 -3.00 -8.32 -5.72
N ALA A 96 -3.14 -8.06 -4.42
CA ALA A 96 -2.08 -7.56 -3.55
C ALA A 96 -2.33 -7.97 -2.10
N ILE A 97 -1.26 -8.15 -1.33
CA ILE A 97 -1.31 -8.43 0.10
C ILE A 97 -0.12 -7.77 0.80
N SER A 98 -0.33 -7.27 2.01
CA SER A 98 0.71 -6.82 2.92
C SER A 98 0.24 -7.04 4.36
N LEU A 99 1.13 -7.43 5.25
CA LEU A 99 0.80 -7.68 6.65
C LEU A 99 2.02 -7.44 7.54
N GLY A 100 1.76 -7.17 8.81
CA GLY A 100 2.83 -6.98 9.77
C GLY A 100 2.34 -6.62 11.16
N ARG A 101 3.30 -6.53 12.08
CA ARG A 101 3.08 -6.06 13.46
C ARG A 101 2.84 -4.55 13.46
N VAL A 102 1.82 -4.12 14.19
CA VAL A 102 1.51 -2.70 14.37
C VAL A 102 2.64 -2.04 15.16
N SER A 103 3.24 -0.99 14.61
CA SER A 103 4.47 -0.39 15.17
C SER A 103 4.21 0.52 16.38
N ALA A 104 3.00 1.04 16.56
CA ALA A 104 2.65 1.95 17.64
C ALA A 104 1.46 1.46 18.49
N PRO A 105 1.46 1.72 19.81
CA PRO A 105 0.29 1.48 20.64
C PRO A 105 -0.94 2.21 20.10
N ASN A 106 -2.09 1.54 20.17
CA ASN A 106 -3.37 2.10 19.73
C ASN A 106 -4.43 1.86 20.82
N PRO A 107 -5.47 2.70 20.90
CA PRO A 107 -6.46 2.64 21.97
C PRO A 107 -7.20 1.30 22.05
N GLU A 108 -7.28 0.57 20.93
CA GLU A 108 -8.00 -0.69 20.83
C GLU A 108 -7.11 -1.93 20.99
N ARG A 109 -5.80 -1.73 21.19
CA ARG A 109 -4.80 -2.79 21.40
C ARG A 109 -4.73 -3.81 20.27
N TYR A 110 -4.94 -3.39 19.03
CA TYR A 110 -4.59 -4.20 17.87
C TYR A 110 -3.08 -4.37 17.78
N THR A 111 -2.66 -5.59 17.45
CA THR A 111 -1.26 -6.03 17.47
C THR A 111 -0.71 -6.25 16.08
N HIS A 112 -1.55 -6.70 15.15
CA HIS A 112 -1.19 -6.97 13.77
C HIS A 112 -2.28 -6.45 12.86
N ALA A 113 -1.88 -6.12 11.65
CA ALA A 113 -2.79 -5.76 10.59
C ALA A 113 -2.40 -6.46 9.29
N LEU A 114 -3.42 -6.75 8.51
CA LEU A 114 -3.34 -7.35 7.19
C LEU A 114 -4.15 -6.47 6.24
N PHE A 115 -3.55 -6.14 5.11
CA PHE A 115 -4.18 -5.52 3.97
C PHE A 115 -4.19 -6.51 2.81
N MET A 116 -5.35 -6.68 2.17
CA MET A 116 -5.51 -7.43 0.94
C MET A 116 -6.30 -6.62 -0.07
N ARG A 117 -6.00 -6.82 -1.35
CA ARG A 117 -6.76 -6.25 -2.45
C ARG A 117 -7.31 -7.34 -3.35
N PHE A 118 -8.54 -7.14 -3.79
CA PHE A 118 -9.29 -7.98 -4.69
C PHE A 118 -9.72 -7.19 -5.91
N GLN A 119 -9.84 -7.89 -7.05
CA GLN A 119 -10.33 -7.25 -8.28
C GLN A 119 -11.82 -6.90 -8.19
N LYS A 120 -12.62 -7.73 -7.52
CA LYS A 120 -14.07 -7.58 -7.41
C LYS A 120 -14.58 -8.11 -6.07
N LYS A 121 -15.76 -7.63 -5.66
CA LYS A 121 -16.41 -8.05 -4.41
C LYS A 121 -16.69 -9.56 -4.36
N GLN A 122 -17.04 -10.19 -5.49
CA GLN A 122 -17.26 -11.63 -5.54
C GLN A 122 -16.00 -12.45 -5.24
N ASN A 123 -14.80 -11.90 -5.47
CA ASN A 123 -13.56 -12.57 -5.09
C ASN A 123 -13.36 -12.55 -3.57
N LEU A 124 -13.73 -11.45 -2.90
CA LEU A 124 -13.71 -11.34 -1.44
C LEU A 124 -14.77 -12.26 -0.79
N GLU A 125 -15.96 -12.37 -1.36
CA GLU A 125 -16.99 -13.30 -0.86
C GLU A 125 -16.50 -14.75 -0.90
N LYS A 126 -15.89 -15.16 -2.02
CA LYS A 126 -15.25 -16.49 -2.16
C LYS A 126 -14.07 -16.69 -1.22
N PHE A 127 -13.36 -15.62 -0.85
CA PHE A 127 -12.26 -15.69 0.12
C PHE A 127 -12.76 -16.09 1.50
N TYR A 128 -13.84 -15.47 1.98
CA TYR A 128 -14.43 -15.79 3.27
C TYR A 128 -14.94 -17.23 3.36
N GLU A 129 -15.40 -17.80 2.24
CA GLU A 129 -15.90 -19.18 2.16
C GLU A 129 -14.79 -20.20 1.88
N ASN A 130 -13.55 -19.77 1.66
CA ASN A 130 -12.47 -20.64 1.22
C ASN A 130 -12.04 -21.61 2.35
N PRO A 131 -12.08 -22.94 2.13
CA PRO A 131 -11.71 -23.91 3.17
C PRO A 131 -10.27 -23.78 3.67
N PHE A 132 -9.31 -23.40 2.82
CA PHE A 132 -7.94 -23.17 3.21
C PHE A 132 -7.82 -21.93 4.11
N TYR A 133 -8.46 -20.82 3.74
CA TYR A 133 -8.49 -19.63 4.59
C TYR A 133 -9.15 -19.89 5.95
N LEU A 134 -10.29 -20.58 5.97
CA LEU A 134 -10.96 -20.96 7.20
C LEU A 134 -10.09 -21.86 8.08
N LYS A 135 -9.31 -22.76 7.48
CA LYS A 135 -8.32 -23.57 8.18
C LYS A 135 -7.20 -22.71 8.75
N VAL A 136 -6.63 -21.78 7.97
CA VAL A 136 -5.60 -20.82 8.45
C VAL A 136 -6.13 -20.01 9.63
N LEU A 137 -7.35 -19.47 9.52
CA LEU A 137 -7.97 -18.76 10.63
C LEU A 137 -8.09 -19.62 11.88
N LYS A 138 -8.58 -20.85 11.74
CA LYS A 138 -8.80 -21.74 12.88
C LYS A 138 -7.48 -22.17 13.52
N ASP A 139 -6.55 -22.66 12.72
CA ASP A 139 -5.37 -23.38 13.19
C ASP A 139 -4.23 -22.41 13.55
N HIS A 140 -4.10 -21.27 12.84
CA HIS A 140 -2.96 -20.36 12.94
C HIS A 140 -3.32 -18.95 13.42
N VAL A 141 -4.58 -18.52 13.37
CA VAL A 141 -4.96 -17.16 13.85
C VAL A 141 -5.69 -17.23 15.18
N LEU A 142 -6.81 -17.94 15.26
CA LEU A 142 -7.65 -18.06 16.45
C LEU A 142 -6.96 -18.83 17.59
N THR A 143 -5.92 -19.61 17.29
CA THR A 143 -5.04 -20.22 18.30
C THR A 143 -4.29 -19.16 19.11
N TYR A 144 -3.87 -18.07 18.46
CA TYR A 144 -2.99 -17.05 19.05
C TYR A 144 -3.68 -15.70 19.29
N CYS A 145 -4.78 -15.44 18.59
CA CYS A 145 -5.52 -14.18 18.65
C CYS A 145 -6.85 -14.35 19.36
N HIS A 146 -7.21 -13.37 20.19
CA HIS A 146 -8.48 -13.31 20.91
C HIS A 146 -9.45 -12.28 20.32
N GLY A 147 -9.02 -11.52 19.31
CA GLY A 147 -9.85 -10.54 18.62
C GLY A 147 -9.47 -10.43 17.15
N LEU A 148 -10.48 -10.34 16.29
CA LEU A 148 -10.35 -10.19 14.84
C LEU A 148 -11.45 -9.25 14.36
N VAL A 149 -11.08 -8.24 13.56
CA VAL A 149 -12.03 -7.32 12.92
C VAL A 149 -11.65 -7.14 11.45
N ASN A 150 -12.63 -7.28 10.57
CA ASN A 150 -12.45 -7.05 9.14
C ASN A 150 -13.17 -5.78 8.70
N VAL A 151 -12.54 -4.99 7.84
CA VAL A 151 -13.12 -3.81 7.20
C VAL A 151 -12.90 -3.91 5.70
N ASP A 152 -14.01 -3.98 4.96
CA ASP A 152 -14.06 -4.24 3.54
C ASP A 152 -14.68 -3.03 2.85
N PHE A 153 -14.00 -2.48 1.86
CA PHE A 153 -14.45 -1.26 1.20
C PHE A 153 -14.08 -1.26 -0.28
N GLU A 154 -14.90 -0.58 -1.08
CA GLU A 154 -14.63 -0.38 -2.51
C GLU A 154 -13.83 0.90 -2.67
N SER A 155 -12.69 0.81 -3.36
CA SER A 155 -11.81 1.95 -3.64
C SER A 155 -11.50 2.03 -5.14
N GLU A 156 -10.83 3.12 -5.53
CA GLU A 156 -10.40 3.35 -6.90
C GLU A 156 -8.89 3.58 -6.95
N VAL A 157 -8.25 3.03 -7.98
CA VAL A 157 -6.82 3.22 -8.29
C VAL A 157 -6.66 3.58 -9.75
N ASP A 158 -5.51 4.10 -10.15
CA ASP A 158 -5.20 4.31 -11.57
C ASP A 158 -5.30 2.98 -12.33
N ASP A 159 -5.85 3.01 -13.55
CA ASP A 159 -5.96 1.84 -14.44
C ASP A 159 -4.61 1.47 -15.06
N GLU A 160 -3.62 1.27 -14.20
CA GLU A 160 -2.25 0.89 -14.49
C GLU A 160 -1.87 -0.35 -13.70
N MET A 161 -1.11 -1.26 -14.31
CA MET A 161 -0.80 -2.56 -13.69
C MET A 161 -0.06 -2.40 -12.36
N LEU A 162 0.89 -1.47 -12.26
CA LEU A 162 1.66 -1.26 -11.02
C LEU A 162 0.74 -0.82 -9.87
N SER A 163 -0.16 0.13 -10.13
CA SER A 163 -1.14 0.62 -9.16
C SER A 163 -2.15 -0.45 -8.74
N ILE A 164 -2.68 -1.23 -9.69
CA ILE A 164 -3.67 -2.27 -9.41
C ILE A 164 -3.09 -3.40 -8.59
N PHE A 165 -1.96 -3.96 -9.03
CA PHE A 165 -1.34 -5.14 -8.44
C PHE A 165 -0.34 -4.81 -7.33
N ARG A 166 -0.14 -3.52 -7.02
CA ARG A 166 0.88 -3.03 -6.06
C ARG A 166 2.24 -3.69 -6.32
N LYS A 167 2.66 -3.63 -7.58
CA LYS A 167 3.93 -4.19 -8.07
C LYS A 167 4.91 -3.08 -8.39
N GLY A 168 6.20 -3.34 -8.20
CA GLY A 168 7.28 -2.39 -8.45
C GLY A 168 8.10 -2.15 -7.18
N GLU A 169 9.29 -1.56 -7.36
CA GLU A 169 10.24 -1.33 -6.25
C GLU A 169 9.61 -0.51 -5.12
N GLU A 170 8.76 0.46 -5.45
CA GLU A 170 8.05 1.32 -4.49
C GLU A 170 7.05 0.57 -3.60
N PHE A 171 6.64 -0.64 -3.98
CA PHE A 171 5.74 -1.48 -3.19
C PHE A 171 6.47 -2.56 -2.39
N ASN A 172 7.75 -2.83 -2.68
CA ASN A 172 8.52 -3.89 -2.02
C ASN A 172 8.88 -3.57 -0.56
N HIS A 173 8.94 -2.29 -0.20
CA HIS A 173 9.25 -1.81 1.15
C HIS A 173 8.46 -0.53 1.44
N GLY A 174 8.39 -0.15 2.71
CA GLY A 174 7.75 1.09 3.15
C GLY A 174 6.77 0.85 4.29
N VAL A 175 5.81 1.76 4.46
CA VAL A 175 4.83 1.70 5.56
C VAL A 175 3.42 1.65 4.99
N GLU A 176 2.62 0.73 5.49
CA GLU A 176 1.16 0.76 5.31
C GLU A 176 0.57 1.52 6.49
N PHE A 177 -0.16 2.59 6.19
CA PHE A 177 -0.95 3.33 7.16
C PHE A 177 -2.43 3.09 6.90
N LEU A 178 -3.11 2.59 7.90
CA LEU A 178 -4.53 2.28 7.89
C LEU A 178 -5.27 3.33 8.73
N LEU A 179 -6.32 3.91 8.18
CA LEU A 179 -7.17 4.86 8.88
C LEU A 179 -8.64 4.45 8.71
N LEU A 180 -9.25 4.05 9.80
CA LEU A 180 -10.65 3.67 9.86
C LEU A 180 -11.44 4.78 10.55
N ILE A 181 -12.53 5.23 9.93
CA ILE A 181 -13.30 6.38 10.43
C ILE A 181 -14.78 6.05 10.48
N SER A 182 -15.40 6.45 11.58
CA SER A 182 -16.85 6.56 11.75
C SER A 182 -17.21 8.03 11.76
N PHE A 183 -17.97 8.52 10.78
CA PHE A 183 -18.50 9.87 10.81
C PHE A 183 -19.81 9.90 11.60
N ASN A 184 -20.08 11.01 12.31
CA ASN A 184 -21.34 11.23 13.00
C ASN A 184 -22.50 11.14 12.00
N GLU A 185 -23.61 10.49 12.37
CA GLU A 185 -24.81 10.41 11.50
C GLU A 185 -25.38 11.80 11.16
N SER A 186 -25.14 12.79 12.03
CA SER A 186 -25.50 14.19 11.81
C SER A 186 -24.53 14.94 10.90
N ALA A 187 -23.35 14.39 10.61
CA ALA A 187 -22.44 14.97 9.63
C ALA A 187 -23.12 14.88 8.27
N LEU A 188 -23.34 16.03 7.65
CA LEU A 188 -23.91 16.08 6.32
C LEU A 188 -22.94 15.33 5.37
N ARG A 189 -23.46 14.46 4.50
CA ARG A 189 -22.68 13.64 3.54
C ARG A 189 -21.60 14.47 2.81
N ASN A 190 -21.90 15.72 2.48
CA ASN A 190 -20.99 16.64 1.83
C ASN A 190 -19.75 17.03 2.68
N GLN A 191 -19.85 17.06 4.02
CA GLN A 191 -18.72 17.36 4.90
C GLN A 191 -17.73 16.21 4.96
N ALA A 192 -18.21 14.97 5.01
CA ALA A 192 -17.36 13.79 4.92
C ALA A 192 -16.65 13.72 3.56
N GLU A 193 -17.38 13.94 2.47
CA GLU A 193 -16.81 13.99 1.12
C GLU A 193 -15.77 15.11 0.98
N ASP A 194 -16.02 16.31 1.53
CA ASP A 194 -15.07 17.44 1.54
C ASP A 194 -13.81 17.13 2.38
N ALA A 195 -13.95 16.47 3.53
CA ALA A 195 -12.81 16.05 4.35
C ALA A 195 -11.93 15.02 3.62
N LEU A 196 -12.57 14.02 3.01
CA LEU A 196 -11.90 12.98 2.22
C LEU A 196 -11.24 13.57 0.96
N ALA A 197 -11.88 14.53 0.29
CA ALA A 197 -11.30 15.23 -0.86
C ALA A 197 -10.09 16.09 -0.45
N SER A 198 -10.17 16.77 0.69
CA SER A 198 -9.05 17.55 1.25
C SER A 198 -7.85 16.65 1.56
N LEU A 199 -8.11 15.46 2.10
CA LEU A 199 -7.07 14.45 2.35
C LEU A 199 -6.46 13.96 1.03
N ALA A 200 -7.30 13.57 0.06
CA ALA A 200 -6.84 13.10 -1.26
C ALA A 200 -5.97 14.14 -2.00
N LEU A 201 -6.35 15.42 -1.93
CA LEU A 201 -5.56 16.51 -2.52
C LEU A 201 -4.15 16.57 -1.90
N MET A 202 -4.05 16.53 -0.57
CA MET A 202 -2.76 16.53 0.12
C MET A 202 -1.88 15.34 -0.27
N MET A 203 -2.49 14.17 -0.46
CA MET A 203 -1.75 12.98 -0.91
C MET A 203 -1.19 13.17 -2.32
N SER A 204 -1.99 13.76 -3.23
CA SER A 204 -1.58 14.03 -4.60
C SER A 204 -0.45 15.07 -4.72
N GLU A 205 -0.36 16.00 -3.75
CA GLU A 205 0.69 17.02 -3.68
C GLU A 205 1.99 16.51 -3.06
N SER A 206 2.01 15.26 -2.54
CA SER A 206 3.14 14.66 -1.83
C SER A 206 3.67 13.36 -2.46
N PRO A 207 3.92 13.30 -3.80
CA PRO A 207 4.35 12.07 -4.48
C PRO A 207 5.74 11.58 -4.05
N SER A 208 6.55 12.44 -3.44
CA SER A 208 7.86 12.08 -2.86
C SER A 208 7.76 11.33 -1.52
N LEU A 209 6.58 11.32 -0.88
CA LEU A 209 6.34 10.64 0.39
C LEU A 209 5.42 9.42 0.20
N ILE A 210 4.43 9.56 -0.67
CA ILE A 210 3.32 8.62 -0.84
C ILE A 210 3.47 7.90 -2.18
N VAL A 211 3.30 6.59 -2.14
CA VAL A 211 3.26 5.70 -3.31
C VAL A 211 1.81 5.56 -3.79
N GLN A 212 0.89 5.34 -2.86
CA GLN A 212 -0.51 5.10 -3.19
C GLN A 212 -1.42 5.51 -2.04
N PHE A 213 -2.58 6.07 -2.39
CA PHE A 213 -3.67 6.41 -1.47
C PHE A 213 -4.97 5.83 -2.00
N THR A 214 -5.72 5.15 -1.14
CA THR A 214 -7.06 4.65 -1.44
C THR A 214 -8.00 4.92 -0.28
N GLN A 215 -9.27 5.12 -0.61
CA GLN A 215 -10.34 5.32 0.36
C GLN A 215 -11.65 4.77 -0.18
N GLY A 216 -12.54 4.35 0.71
CA GLY A 216 -13.84 3.83 0.32
C GLY A 216 -14.83 3.70 1.47
N LEU A 217 -16.08 3.43 1.10
CA LEU A 217 -17.17 3.15 2.02
C LEU A 217 -17.09 1.70 2.52
N ASN A 218 -17.11 1.53 3.84
CA ASN A 218 -17.15 0.21 4.46
C ASN A 218 -18.48 -0.49 4.15
N PHE A 219 -18.41 -1.71 3.65
CA PHE A 219 -19.56 -2.59 3.43
C PHE A 219 -19.48 -3.89 4.25
N SER A 220 -18.48 -4.05 5.12
CA SER A 220 -18.38 -5.22 6.00
C SER A 220 -19.59 -5.36 6.91
N PRO A 221 -20.21 -6.55 6.97
CA PRO A 221 -21.30 -6.81 7.89
C PRO A 221 -20.88 -6.77 9.36
N SER A 222 -19.62 -7.11 9.66
CA SER A 222 -19.09 -7.36 11.01
C SER A 222 -18.50 -6.12 11.70
N SER A 223 -18.14 -5.07 10.97
CA SER A 223 -17.44 -3.88 11.49
C SER A 223 -18.23 -2.58 11.27
N LYS A 224 -19.53 -2.62 11.58
CA LYS A 224 -20.45 -1.47 11.40
C LYS A 224 -20.08 -0.23 12.21
N GLU A 225 -19.15 -0.36 13.15
CA GLU A 225 -18.62 0.77 13.90
C GLU A 225 -17.79 1.74 13.04
N TYR A 226 -17.27 1.30 11.89
CA TYR A 226 -16.56 2.14 10.93
C TYR A 226 -17.38 2.34 9.66
N THR A 227 -17.40 3.57 9.16
CA THR A 227 -18.10 3.96 7.94
C THR A 227 -17.18 3.97 6.72
N HIS A 228 -15.89 4.25 6.92
CA HIS A 228 -14.91 4.39 5.85
C HIS A 228 -13.60 3.70 6.22
N GLY A 229 -12.95 3.14 5.21
CA GLY A 229 -11.57 2.66 5.26
C GLY A 229 -10.69 3.50 4.36
N ILE A 230 -9.48 3.82 4.83
CA ILE A 230 -8.46 4.56 4.11
C ILE A 230 -7.13 3.80 4.27
N VAL A 231 -6.40 3.64 3.17
CA VAL A 231 -5.08 3.00 3.15
C VAL A 231 -4.10 3.90 2.43
N ILE A 232 -2.94 4.11 3.04
CA ILE A 232 -1.87 4.93 2.51
C ILE A 232 -0.57 4.13 2.52
N ARG A 233 0.05 4.03 1.35
CA ARG A 233 1.39 3.47 1.20
C ARG A 233 2.40 4.60 1.21
N PHE A 234 3.23 4.64 2.25
CA PHE A 234 4.39 5.53 2.31
C PHE A 234 5.63 4.82 1.79
N ARG A 235 6.52 5.59 1.15
CA ARG A 235 7.79 5.10 0.60
C ARG A 235 8.74 4.57 1.68
N SER A 236 8.70 5.16 2.87
CA SER A 236 9.55 4.77 4.00
C SER A 236 8.94 5.19 5.35
N VAL A 237 9.58 4.77 6.44
CA VAL A 237 9.22 5.21 7.80
C VAL A 237 9.43 6.71 7.94
N GLU A 238 10.53 7.26 7.42
CA GLU A 238 10.81 8.69 7.45
C GLU A 238 9.74 9.48 6.67
N ALA A 239 9.31 8.97 5.53
CA ALA A 239 8.25 9.61 4.74
C ALA A 239 6.91 9.65 5.51
N PHE A 240 6.56 8.55 6.18
CA PHE A 240 5.41 8.48 7.07
C PHE A 240 5.52 9.49 8.23
N GLU A 241 6.67 9.54 8.90
CA GLU A 241 6.90 10.45 10.02
C GLU A 241 6.84 11.93 9.61
N ILE A 242 7.45 12.29 8.47
CA ILE A 242 7.37 13.64 7.91
C ILE A 242 5.91 14.02 7.68
N PHE A 243 5.13 13.12 7.05
CA PHE A 243 3.75 13.38 6.72
C PHE A 243 2.85 13.53 7.95
N ILE A 244 2.88 12.56 8.87
CA ILE A 244 1.99 12.56 10.05
C ILE A 244 2.31 13.71 11.02
N ASN A 245 3.56 14.17 11.05
CA ASN A 245 3.99 15.28 11.88
C ASN A 245 3.84 16.66 11.23
N SER A 246 3.54 16.71 9.92
CA SER A 246 3.37 17.95 9.16
C SER A 246 2.25 18.83 9.73
N LYS A 247 2.37 20.13 9.53
CA LYS A 247 1.32 21.08 9.95
C LYS A 247 0.10 20.94 9.08
N GLU A 248 0.31 20.64 7.81
CA GLU A 248 -0.69 20.48 6.76
C GLU A 248 -1.65 19.34 7.12
N TYR A 249 -1.12 18.14 7.40
CA TYR A 249 -1.92 17.00 7.84
C TYR A 249 -2.70 17.29 9.13
N LYS A 250 -2.02 17.85 10.15
CA LYS A 250 -2.65 18.18 11.43
C LYS A 250 -3.76 19.22 11.26
N ASN A 251 -3.56 20.23 10.41
CA ASN A 251 -4.57 21.25 10.12
C ASN A 251 -5.79 20.65 9.42
N VAL A 252 -5.60 19.79 8.41
CA VAL A 252 -6.72 19.09 7.75
C VAL A 252 -7.44 18.19 8.74
N TRP A 253 -6.72 17.43 9.57
CA TRP A 253 -7.32 16.61 10.60
C TRP A 253 -8.19 17.43 11.56
N HIS A 254 -7.62 18.49 12.17
CA HIS A 254 -8.32 19.33 13.14
C HIS A 254 -9.51 20.08 12.54
N SER A 255 -9.39 20.60 11.32
CA SER A 255 -10.43 21.44 10.71
C SER A 255 -11.51 20.67 9.97
N LYS A 256 -11.17 19.53 9.36
CA LYS A 256 -12.09 18.77 8.49
C LYS A 256 -12.58 17.47 9.11
N PHE A 257 -11.72 16.71 9.79
CA PHE A 257 -12.09 15.39 10.32
C PHE A 257 -12.60 15.44 11.76
N GLN A 258 -11.85 16.09 12.67
CA GLN A 258 -12.19 16.13 14.10
C GLN A 258 -13.62 16.61 14.40
N PRO A 259 -14.20 17.61 13.69
CA PRO A 259 -15.57 18.06 13.98
C PRO A 259 -16.67 17.05 13.62
N ILE A 260 -16.39 16.14 12.69
CA ILE A 260 -17.38 15.22 12.12
C ILE A 260 -17.10 13.74 12.42
N ALA A 261 -15.88 13.39 12.85
CA ALA A 261 -15.52 12.04 13.21
C ALA A 261 -16.12 11.68 14.58
N HIS A 262 -16.99 10.68 14.60
CA HIS A 262 -17.48 10.04 15.82
C HIS A 262 -16.39 9.18 16.47
N LYS A 263 -15.71 8.40 15.65
CA LYS A 263 -14.65 7.46 16.04
C LYS A 263 -13.61 7.40 14.94
N SER A 264 -12.34 7.27 15.32
CA SER A 264 -11.26 7.03 14.36
C SER A 264 -10.22 6.11 14.96
N LEU A 265 -9.69 5.22 14.14
CA LEU A 265 -8.57 4.34 14.48
C LEU A 265 -7.51 4.46 13.39
N SER A 266 -6.30 4.86 13.78
CA SER A 266 -5.13 4.88 12.89
C SER A 266 -4.12 3.83 13.34
N LEU A 267 -3.63 3.04 12.39
CA LEU A 267 -2.62 2.00 12.62
C LEU A 267 -1.56 2.09 11.52
N HIS A 268 -0.35 1.66 11.80
CA HIS A 268 0.65 1.46 10.76
C HIS A 268 1.55 0.27 11.07
N PHE A 269 2.09 -0.31 10.01
CA PHE A 269 3.10 -1.35 10.07
C PHE A 269 4.07 -1.20 8.91
N SER A 270 5.32 -1.60 9.14
CA SER A 270 6.32 -1.71 8.09
C SER A 270 5.99 -2.92 7.22
N VAL A 271 6.15 -2.76 5.91
CA VAL A 271 6.16 -3.89 4.98
C VAL A 271 7.62 -4.17 4.69
N ASP A 272 8.06 -5.30 5.20
CA ASP A 272 9.37 -5.82 4.87
C ASP A 272 9.28 -6.63 3.58
N PRO A 273 10.35 -6.61 2.76
CA PRO A 273 10.43 -7.50 1.61
C PRO A 273 10.34 -8.94 2.12
N VAL A 274 9.28 -9.64 1.74
CA VAL A 274 9.14 -11.08 2.00
C VAL A 274 10.37 -11.77 1.40
N GLY A 275 11.28 -12.24 2.25
CA GLY A 275 12.47 -12.96 1.78
C GLY A 275 13.84 -12.54 2.34
N THR A 276 13.98 -11.54 3.22
CA THR A 276 15.31 -11.24 3.80
C THR A 276 15.76 -12.25 4.84
N GLU A 277 14.82 -12.92 5.50
CA GLU A 277 15.07 -14.03 6.43
C GLU A 277 14.06 -15.16 6.15
N ILE A 278 14.20 -15.82 5.01
CA ILE A 278 13.70 -17.19 4.92
C ILE A 278 14.78 -18.03 5.61
N MET A 279 14.49 -18.51 6.82
CA MET A 279 15.32 -19.53 7.49
C MET A 279 15.44 -20.79 6.64
#